data_AF-A0A6P0I6L8-F1
#
_entry.id   AF-A0A6P0I6L8-F1
#
_cell.length_a   1.000
_cell.length_b   1.000
_cell.length_c   1.000
_cell.angle_alpha   90.00
_cell.angle_beta   90.00
_cell.angle_gamma   90.00
#
_symmetry.space_group_name_H-M   'P 1'
#
loop_
_entity.id
_entity.type
_entity.pdbx_description
1 polymer ?
#
loop_
_entity_poly.entity_id
_entity_poly.type
_entity_poly.pdbx_seq_one_letter_code
_entity_poly.pdbx_strand_id
1 'polypeptide(L)'
;MLPVDGENNLLFIDKYKITYLTAGRDLLRHKNQPKRIASESLVIADPNFDLSVEIPPTPLSKRGLEIPPISLSKEGLEIPPTSLSKGGLEIPTTLQEKTDLSINLNSLKGEIIETFGQEDKKPFLPVPMTREIAEAVAAEFQVKPLLQNDALKTHLTNGKCPKKLVLATHGFFLKQDYPPQPPLERGEFDNSPQPVLEREEFIGSGFRLHQIKAERNPLWRSGLALAGANTWLFGGEIPPEAESGILFALDVAGLDLWANELIILIACETAVGDVKIGEGVKGLRSAFTAAGARLLIMSLWSVPAQVSILLMSRFLANMQQKNLSSQQALQEAQLYIKKITRTELEALPTGKKIIQEIRANLQNKSPELLPQWEAQNYPLQARYFWGAWVCVGREFKS
;
A
#
# COMPACT_ATOMS: atom_id res chain seq x y z
N MET A 1 18.99 13.02 -41.70
CA MET A 1 20.26 12.30 -41.50
C MET A 1 20.94 12.88 -40.28
N LEU A 2 21.21 12.08 -39.25
CA LEU A 2 22.04 12.49 -38.13
C LEU A 2 23.52 12.40 -38.56
N PRO A 3 24.40 13.34 -38.15
CA PRO A 3 25.78 13.34 -38.57
C PRO A 3 26.54 12.15 -37.93
N VAL A 4 27.36 11.50 -38.73
CA VAL A 4 28.24 10.38 -38.35
C VAL A 4 29.68 10.91 -38.33
N ASP A 5 30.47 10.50 -37.35
CA ASP A 5 31.91 10.84 -37.29
C ASP A 5 32.68 9.99 -38.31
N GLY A 6 33.66 10.61 -38.96
CA GLY A 6 34.28 10.16 -40.20
C GLY A 6 35.11 8.88 -40.13
N GLU A 7 35.26 8.25 -38.97
CA GLU A 7 36.12 7.07 -38.84
C GLU A 7 35.58 5.91 -37.98
N ASN A 8 34.38 5.99 -37.39
CA ASN A 8 33.77 4.80 -36.75
C ASN A 8 32.25 4.94 -36.65
N ASN A 9 31.55 3.88 -37.05
CA ASN A 9 30.10 3.75 -37.22
C ASN A 9 29.28 3.79 -35.90
N LEU A 10 29.43 4.85 -35.08
CA LEU A 10 28.68 5.04 -33.83
C LEU A 10 27.79 6.28 -33.93
N LEU A 11 26.49 6.08 -33.68
CA LEU A 11 25.51 7.16 -33.53
C LEU A 11 25.85 7.97 -32.27
N PHE A 12 25.93 9.30 -32.39
CA PHE A 12 25.93 10.23 -31.24
C PHE A 12 24.57 10.14 -30.52
N ILE A 13 24.40 9.14 -29.66
CA ILE A 13 23.39 9.18 -28.61
C ILE A 13 24.07 9.80 -27.39
N ASP A 14 23.72 11.06 -27.12
CA ASP A 14 24.03 11.66 -25.83
C ASP A 14 23.20 10.93 -24.76
N LYS A 15 23.87 10.14 -23.92
CA LYS A 15 23.24 9.56 -22.73
C LYS A 15 23.16 10.61 -21.64
N TYR A 16 22.06 11.36 -21.60
CA TYR A 16 21.77 12.27 -20.49
C TYR A 16 21.22 11.50 -19.27
N LYS A 17 21.83 11.69 -18.10
CA LYS A 17 21.29 11.23 -16.80
C LYS A 17 20.57 12.37 -16.09
N ILE A 18 19.27 12.52 -16.35
CA ILE A 18 18.45 13.51 -15.63
C ILE A 18 18.03 12.94 -14.28
N THR A 19 18.24 13.73 -13.24
CA THR A 19 18.27 13.28 -11.85
C THR A 19 17.29 14.11 -11.02
N TYR A 20 15.99 13.78 -11.09
CA TYR A 20 14.92 14.50 -10.38
C TYR A 20 14.91 14.17 -8.89
N LEU A 21 14.69 15.19 -8.06
CA LEU A 21 14.46 15.02 -6.61
C LEU A 21 12.97 14.76 -6.40
N THR A 22 12.65 13.65 -5.74
CA THR A 22 11.27 13.26 -5.47
C THR A 22 10.72 13.93 -4.21
N ALA A 23 11.58 14.26 -3.26
CA ALA A 23 11.26 15.06 -2.09
C ALA A 23 12.44 15.95 -1.67
N GLY A 24 12.17 17.12 -1.07
CA GLY A 24 13.24 17.96 -0.47
C GLY A 24 14.05 17.21 0.59
N ARG A 25 13.46 16.17 1.18
CA ARG A 25 14.09 15.24 2.12
C ARG A 25 15.23 14.41 1.48
N ASP A 26 15.23 14.19 0.17
CA ASP A 26 16.34 13.50 -0.54
C ASP A 26 17.65 14.30 -0.48
N LEU A 27 17.57 15.64 -0.42
CA LEU A 27 18.74 16.51 -0.28
C LEU A 27 19.42 16.35 1.09
N LEU A 28 18.64 16.05 2.14
CA LEU A 28 19.16 15.90 3.49
C LEU A 28 19.97 14.60 3.64
N ARG A 29 19.61 13.53 2.93
CA ARG A 29 20.37 12.26 2.94
C ARG A 29 21.74 12.38 2.32
N HIS A 30 21.90 13.24 1.30
CA HIS A 30 23.19 13.45 0.68
C HIS A 30 24.20 14.09 1.64
N LYS A 31 23.72 14.93 2.58
CA LYS A 31 24.57 15.63 3.55
C LYS A 31 24.69 14.91 4.90
N ASN A 32 23.71 14.08 5.26
CA ASN A 32 23.63 13.43 6.57
C ASN A 32 23.33 11.93 6.42
N GLN A 33 24.22 11.10 6.96
CA GLN A 33 23.91 9.69 7.16
C GLN A 33 22.87 9.53 8.29
N PRO A 34 21.95 8.55 8.20
CA PRO A 34 21.02 8.26 9.28
C PRO A 34 21.81 7.90 10.55
N LYS A 35 21.63 8.68 11.63
CA LYS A 35 22.17 8.34 12.95
C LYS A 35 21.45 7.15 13.61
N ARG A 36 20.25 6.79 13.12
CA ARG A 36 19.45 5.66 13.61
C ARG A 36 19.88 4.37 12.94
N ILE A 37 19.95 3.32 13.76
CA ILE A 37 20.27 1.95 13.33
C ILE A 37 18.96 1.29 12.87
N ALA A 38 18.94 0.77 11.64
CA ALA A 38 17.83 -0.02 11.13
C ALA A 38 17.73 -1.36 11.87
N SER A 39 16.52 -1.87 12.06
CA SER A 39 16.31 -3.25 12.53
C SER A 39 16.55 -4.26 11.41
N GLU A 40 16.44 -5.54 11.74
CA GLU A 40 16.47 -6.64 10.77
C GLU A 40 15.43 -6.45 9.65
N SER A 41 15.66 -7.12 8.53
CA SER A 41 14.76 -7.12 7.39
C SER A 41 13.41 -7.73 7.76
N LEU A 42 12.33 -7.18 7.20
CA LEU A 42 10.96 -7.59 7.47
C LEU A 42 10.30 -8.03 6.16
N VAL A 43 9.70 -9.21 6.17
CA VAL A 43 8.95 -9.76 5.03
C VAL A 43 7.56 -10.15 5.53
N ILE A 44 6.52 -9.53 4.97
CA ILE A 44 5.12 -9.80 5.30
C ILE A 44 4.39 -10.20 4.02
N ALA A 45 3.67 -11.31 4.05
CA ALA A 45 2.91 -11.77 2.90
C ALA A 45 1.75 -12.69 3.25
N ASP A 46 0.91 -13.00 2.25
CA ASP A 46 -0.16 -13.99 2.33
C ASP A 46 -0.96 -13.90 3.65
N PRO A 47 -1.53 -12.72 3.96
CA PRO A 47 -2.23 -12.50 5.22
C PRO A 47 -3.54 -13.28 5.28
N ASN A 48 -3.93 -13.66 6.49
CA ASN A 48 -5.28 -14.14 6.76
C ASN A 48 -6.22 -12.93 6.90
N PHE A 49 -6.78 -12.48 5.78
CA PHE A 49 -7.71 -11.33 5.76
C PHE A 49 -8.95 -11.51 6.66
N ASP A 50 -9.29 -12.76 6.99
CA ASP A 50 -10.45 -13.14 7.80
C ASP A 50 -10.09 -13.45 9.26
N LEU A 51 -8.90 -13.06 9.72
CA LEU A 51 -8.51 -13.20 11.11
C LEU A 51 -9.55 -12.54 12.04
N SER A 52 -10.10 -13.31 12.96
CA SER A 52 -11.05 -12.87 13.98
C SER A 52 -10.67 -13.45 15.33
N VAL A 53 -11.20 -12.89 16.41
CA VAL A 53 -11.08 -13.51 17.74
C VAL A 53 -11.76 -14.88 17.71
N GLU A 54 -11.04 -15.95 18.04
CA GLU A 54 -11.68 -17.26 18.24
C GLU A 54 -12.59 -17.16 19.47
N ILE A 55 -13.91 -17.17 19.26
CA ILE A 55 -14.86 -17.42 20.34
C ILE A 55 -14.79 -18.93 20.61
N PRO A 56 -14.27 -19.40 21.77
CA PRO A 56 -14.32 -20.83 22.07
C PRO A 56 -15.79 -21.28 22.03
N PRO A 57 -16.11 -22.45 21.44
CA PRO A 57 -17.49 -22.90 21.32
C PRO A 57 -18.08 -23.00 22.72
N THR A 58 -19.04 -22.14 23.04
CA THR A 58 -19.77 -22.20 24.30
C THR A 58 -20.42 -23.58 24.38
N PRO A 59 -20.10 -24.42 25.37
CA PRO A 59 -20.77 -25.69 25.50
C PRO A 59 -22.26 -25.40 25.73
N LEU A 60 -23.11 -25.97 24.87
CA LEU A 60 -24.56 -25.96 25.01
C LEU A 60 -24.95 -26.63 26.33
N SER A 61 -24.96 -25.84 27.39
CA SER A 61 -25.54 -26.20 28.68
C SER A 61 -27.06 -26.16 28.53
N LYS A 62 -27.65 -27.32 28.24
CA LYS A 62 -29.06 -27.60 28.52
C LYS A 62 -29.29 -27.47 30.03
N ARG A 63 -29.87 -26.37 30.48
CA ARG A 63 -30.71 -26.30 31.69
C ARG A 63 -31.73 -25.19 31.53
N GLY A 64 -33.00 -25.58 31.63
CA GLY A 64 -34.13 -24.67 31.47
C GLY A 64 -34.41 -23.82 32.70
N LEU A 65 -35.28 -22.83 32.46
CA LEU A 65 -36.23 -22.18 33.37
C LEU A 65 -35.64 -21.47 34.60
N GLU A 66 -35.56 -20.13 34.53
CA GLU A 66 -36.47 -19.20 35.22
C GLU A 66 -35.96 -17.75 35.09
N ILE A 67 -36.85 -16.82 34.76
CA ILE A 67 -36.60 -15.36 34.73
C ILE A 67 -37.07 -14.80 36.07
N PRO A 68 -36.21 -14.20 36.92
CA PRO A 68 -36.68 -13.36 38.01
C PRO A 68 -36.81 -11.90 37.55
N PRO A 69 -37.78 -11.13 38.08
CA PRO A 69 -37.98 -9.73 37.69
C PRO A 69 -36.88 -8.84 38.31
N ILE A 70 -36.39 -7.89 37.51
CA ILE A 70 -35.46 -6.85 37.96
C ILE A 70 -36.24 -5.82 38.79
N SER A 71 -35.89 -5.69 40.07
CA SER A 71 -36.35 -4.62 40.97
C SER A 71 -35.39 -3.43 40.87
N LEU A 72 -35.95 -2.24 40.59
CA LEU A 72 -35.28 -0.95 40.71
C LEU A 72 -35.28 -0.51 42.17
N SER A 73 -34.11 -0.34 42.78
CA SER A 73 -33.95 0.38 44.05
C SER A 73 -33.09 1.63 43.86
N LYS A 74 -33.72 2.78 44.14
CA LYS A 74 -33.11 4.09 44.37
C LYS A 74 -32.35 4.13 45.71
N GLU A 75 -31.60 5.22 45.88
CA GLU A 75 -30.83 5.70 47.06
C GLU A 75 -29.34 5.32 46.98
N GLY A 76 -28.36 6.22 47.00
CA GLY A 76 -28.31 7.62 47.40
C GLY A 76 -27.16 7.76 48.42
N LEU A 77 -26.10 8.53 48.11
CA LEU A 77 -25.20 9.03 49.15
C LEU A 77 -24.58 10.38 48.72
N GLU A 78 -24.81 11.37 49.57
CA GLU A 78 -24.51 12.79 49.44
C GLU A 78 -23.04 13.14 49.76
N ILE A 79 -22.56 14.26 49.22
CA ILE A 79 -21.35 14.97 49.69
C ILE A 79 -21.70 16.48 49.80
N PRO A 80 -21.34 17.19 50.88
CA PRO A 80 -21.94 18.47 51.28
C PRO A 80 -21.34 19.70 50.57
N PRO A 81 -22.02 20.87 50.61
CA PRO A 81 -21.57 22.07 49.90
C PRO A 81 -20.69 22.95 50.78
N THR A 82 -19.66 23.57 50.19
CA THR A 82 -19.00 24.75 50.79
C THR A 82 -19.07 25.91 49.80
N SER A 83 -19.57 27.03 50.31
CA SER A 83 -19.87 28.31 49.67
C SER A 83 -18.64 29.10 49.19
N LEU A 84 -18.78 29.88 48.11
CA LEU A 84 -18.54 31.35 48.12
C LEU A 84 -18.80 32.04 46.75
N SER A 85 -19.70 33.02 46.82
CA SER A 85 -19.79 34.33 46.14
C SER A 85 -19.77 34.49 44.60
N LYS A 86 -20.98 34.84 44.12
CA LYS A 86 -21.37 35.82 43.07
C LYS A 86 -20.28 36.62 42.34
N GLY A 87 -20.33 36.57 41.01
CA GLY A 87 -19.86 37.58 40.07
C GLY A 87 -20.25 37.16 38.65
N GLY A 88 -21.26 37.81 38.06
CA GLY A 88 -21.92 37.36 36.84
C GLY A 88 -21.13 37.56 35.55
N LEU A 89 -21.23 36.56 34.66
CA LEU A 89 -21.29 36.73 33.21
C LEU A 89 -21.98 35.46 32.67
N GLU A 90 -23.21 35.60 32.18
CA GLU A 90 -23.95 34.48 31.57
C GLU A 90 -23.27 34.10 30.25
N ILE A 91 -22.59 32.95 30.24
CA ILE A 91 -22.07 32.31 29.03
C ILE A 91 -23.11 31.26 28.63
N PRO A 92 -23.68 31.29 27.41
CA PRO A 92 -24.62 30.26 26.97
C PRO A 92 -23.99 28.87 27.03
N THR A 93 -24.63 27.97 27.76
CA THR A 93 -24.28 26.56 27.91
C THR A 93 -24.57 25.79 26.62
N THR A 94 -23.78 26.01 25.57
CA THR A 94 -23.73 25.13 24.38
C THR A 94 -22.34 25.17 23.74
N LEU A 95 -21.31 24.79 24.50
CA LEU A 95 -19.98 24.48 23.97
C LEU A 95 -19.38 23.32 24.77
N GLN A 96 -19.99 22.14 24.60
CA GLN A 96 -19.37 20.85 24.92
C GLN A 96 -19.62 19.83 23.80
N GLU A 97 -19.63 20.29 22.55
CA GLU A 97 -19.23 19.41 21.46
C GLU A 97 -17.71 19.50 21.36
N LYS A 98 -17.04 18.54 22.02
CA LYS A 98 -15.71 18.13 21.57
C LYS A 98 -15.86 17.86 20.08
N THR A 99 -15.21 18.68 19.27
CA THR A 99 -15.03 18.45 17.84
C THR A 99 -14.27 17.14 17.67
N ASP A 100 -15.01 16.03 17.56
CA ASP A 100 -14.46 14.76 17.17
C ASP A 100 -13.95 14.92 15.74
N LEU A 101 -12.63 14.86 15.59
CA LEU A 101 -11.93 14.62 14.33
C LEU A 101 -12.21 13.21 13.79
N SER A 102 -13.40 12.65 14.05
CA SER A 102 -13.82 11.34 13.59
C SER A 102 -14.00 11.40 12.08
N ILE A 103 -12.90 11.14 11.39
CA ILE A 103 -12.87 10.65 10.01
C ILE A 103 -14.00 9.63 9.90
N ASN A 104 -14.92 9.81 8.94
CA ASN A 104 -16.01 8.86 8.73
C ASN A 104 -15.47 7.57 8.10
N LEU A 105 -14.76 6.79 8.91
CA LEU A 105 -14.20 5.48 8.57
C LEU A 105 -15.31 4.54 8.07
N ASN A 106 -16.55 4.73 8.52
CA ASN A 106 -17.69 3.92 8.07
C ASN A 106 -18.03 4.19 6.59
N SER A 107 -17.96 5.45 6.14
CA SER A 107 -18.13 5.78 4.72
C SER A 107 -17.02 5.16 3.86
N LEU A 108 -15.76 5.23 4.31
CA LEU A 108 -14.64 4.62 3.60
C LEU A 108 -14.70 3.10 3.57
N LYS A 109 -15.14 2.46 4.66
CA LYS A 109 -15.42 1.01 4.70
C LYS A 109 -16.45 0.62 3.65
N GLY A 110 -17.57 1.35 3.60
CA GLY A 110 -18.61 1.14 2.59
C GLY A 110 -18.07 1.23 1.17
N GLU A 111 -17.26 2.26 0.88
CA GLU A 111 -16.68 2.46 -0.44
C GLU A 111 -15.68 1.34 -0.82
N ILE A 112 -14.86 0.85 0.11
CA ILE A 112 -13.98 -0.30 -0.12
C ILE A 112 -14.78 -1.56 -0.42
N ILE A 113 -15.85 -1.81 0.34
CA ILE A 113 -16.73 -2.97 0.13
C ILE A 113 -17.45 -2.87 -1.22
N GLU A 114 -17.96 -1.69 -1.58
CA GLU A 114 -18.65 -1.47 -2.86
C GLU A 114 -17.70 -1.58 -4.06
N THR A 115 -16.48 -1.06 -3.93
CA THR A 115 -15.51 -1.06 -5.02
C THR A 115 -14.93 -2.45 -5.29
N PHE A 116 -14.67 -3.23 -4.24
CA PHE A 116 -13.91 -4.48 -4.34
C PHE A 116 -14.69 -5.75 -3.95
N GLY A 117 -15.78 -5.61 -3.19
CA GLY A 117 -16.72 -6.68 -2.93
C GLY A 117 -17.63 -6.88 -4.14
N GLN A 118 -17.68 -8.11 -4.66
CA GLN A 118 -18.81 -8.50 -5.51
C GLN A 118 -20.00 -8.82 -4.58
N GLU A 119 -21.24 -8.74 -5.10
CA GLU A 119 -22.42 -9.21 -4.35
C GLU A 119 -22.13 -10.59 -3.72
N ASP A 120 -22.25 -10.67 -2.39
CA ASP A 120 -21.96 -11.83 -1.52
C ASP A 120 -20.50 -12.31 -1.41
N LYS A 121 -19.49 -11.53 -1.84
CA LYS A 121 -18.06 -11.92 -1.73
C LYS A 121 -17.22 -10.91 -0.95
N LYS A 122 -16.33 -11.47 -0.12
CA LYS A 122 -15.31 -10.73 0.63
C LYS A 122 -14.39 -9.92 -0.32
N PRO A 123 -14.02 -8.66 0.03
CA PRO A 123 -13.19 -7.79 -0.80
C PRO A 123 -11.78 -8.33 -1.06
N PHE A 124 -11.19 -8.98 -0.06
CA PHE A 124 -9.84 -9.52 -0.15
C PHE A 124 -9.89 -11.05 -0.03
N LEU A 125 -9.44 -11.73 -1.08
CA LEU A 125 -9.35 -13.19 -1.09
C LEU A 125 -7.92 -13.62 -0.75
N PRO A 126 -7.69 -14.80 -0.17
CA PRO A 126 -6.34 -15.29 0.03
C PRO A 126 -5.55 -15.29 -1.27
N VAL A 127 -4.27 -14.93 -1.17
CA VAL A 127 -3.34 -14.98 -2.29
C VAL A 127 -2.17 -15.90 -1.94
N PRO A 128 -2.39 -17.23 -1.90
CA PRO A 128 -1.36 -18.19 -1.48
C PRO A 128 -0.06 -18.04 -2.28
N MET A 129 -0.17 -17.54 -3.50
CA MET A 129 0.95 -17.34 -4.40
C MET A 129 1.95 -16.27 -3.92
N THR A 130 1.50 -15.30 -3.12
CA THR A 130 2.39 -14.32 -2.50
C THR A 130 3.30 -14.95 -1.44
N ARG A 131 2.89 -16.10 -0.86
CA ARG A 131 3.71 -16.87 0.07
C ARG A 131 5.00 -17.36 -0.58
N GLU A 132 4.90 -17.98 -1.76
CA GLU A 132 6.08 -18.51 -2.48
C GLU A 132 7.10 -17.39 -2.77
N ILE A 133 6.63 -16.21 -3.18
CA ILE A 133 7.51 -15.05 -3.40
C ILE A 133 8.16 -14.62 -2.09
N ALA A 134 7.37 -14.50 -1.02
CA ALA A 134 7.85 -14.05 0.27
C ALA A 134 8.87 -15.00 0.89
N GLU A 135 8.64 -16.31 0.82
CA GLU A 135 9.58 -17.33 1.27
C GLU A 135 10.90 -17.27 0.49
N ALA A 136 10.83 -17.12 -0.84
CA ALA A 136 12.02 -16.97 -1.67
C ALA A 136 12.83 -15.71 -1.30
N VAL A 137 12.16 -14.57 -1.12
CA VAL A 137 12.84 -13.31 -0.74
C VAL A 137 13.34 -13.34 0.71
N ALA A 138 12.60 -13.96 1.63
CA ALA A 138 12.98 -14.09 3.02
C ALA A 138 14.22 -14.97 3.19
N ALA A 139 14.34 -16.05 2.40
CA ALA A 139 15.55 -16.87 2.34
C ALA A 139 16.78 -16.05 1.89
N GLU A 140 16.62 -15.22 0.86
CA GLU A 140 17.67 -14.30 0.38
C GLU A 140 18.07 -13.25 1.44
N PHE A 141 17.13 -12.87 2.31
CA PHE A 141 17.37 -11.93 3.39
C PHE A 141 17.78 -12.59 4.71
N GLN A 142 17.78 -13.93 4.77
CA GLN A 142 18.06 -14.72 5.97
C GLN A 142 17.13 -14.38 7.15
N VAL A 143 15.84 -14.15 6.85
CA VAL A 143 14.80 -13.85 7.85
C VAL A 143 13.62 -14.81 7.71
N LYS A 144 12.80 -14.91 8.75
CA LYS A 144 11.53 -15.64 8.68
C LYS A 144 10.44 -14.72 8.12
N PRO A 145 9.66 -15.13 7.10
CA PRO A 145 8.52 -14.35 6.65
C PRO A 145 7.39 -14.43 7.68
N LEU A 146 6.66 -13.32 7.84
CA LEU A 146 5.42 -13.23 8.60
C LEU A 146 4.25 -13.49 7.65
N LEU A 147 3.49 -14.54 7.93
CA LEU A 147 2.45 -15.08 7.05
C LEU A 147 1.14 -15.23 7.80
N GLN A 148 0.02 -15.29 7.08
CA GLN A 148 -1.29 -15.63 7.62
C GLN A 148 -1.67 -14.73 8.81
N ASN A 149 -1.89 -15.30 10.00
CA ASN A 149 -2.27 -14.56 11.19
C ASN A 149 -1.16 -13.60 11.66
N ASP A 150 0.11 -13.89 11.38
CA ASP A 150 1.24 -13.05 11.77
C ASP A 150 1.48 -11.88 10.79
N ALA A 151 0.76 -11.84 9.67
CA ALA A 151 0.90 -10.77 8.68
C ALA A 151 0.12 -9.50 9.11
N LEU A 152 0.45 -8.98 10.28
CA LEU A 152 -0.25 -7.91 10.98
C LEU A 152 0.25 -6.52 10.58
N LYS A 153 -0.67 -5.54 10.59
CA LYS A 153 -0.36 -4.11 10.39
C LYS A 153 0.62 -3.57 11.44
N THR A 154 0.49 -4.03 12.68
CA THR A 154 1.24 -3.52 13.84
C THR A 154 2.74 -3.76 13.77
N HIS A 155 3.20 -4.76 13.00
CA HIS A 155 4.63 -4.93 12.72
C HIS A 155 5.25 -3.73 11.99
N LEU A 156 4.43 -2.91 11.31
CA LEU A 156 4.85 -1.71 10.61
C LEU A 156 4.62 -0.46 11.46
N THR A 157 3.43 -0.28 12.05
CA THR A 157 3.05 0.95 12.77
C THR A 157 3.69 1.05 14.15
N ASN A 158 3.90 -0.08 14.83
CA ASN A 158 4.56 -0.15 16.13
C ASN A 158 6.01 -0.69 16.02
N GLY A 159 6.45 -1.01 14.81
CA GLY A 159 7.75 -1.57 14.52
C GLY A 159 8.90 -0.56 14.50
N LYS A 160 10.12 -1.07 14.58
CA LYS A 160 11.34 -0.30 14.24
C LYS A 160 11.49 -0.20 12.72
N CYS A 161 12.22 0.80 12.24
CA CYS A 161 12.54 0.95 10.82
C CYS A 161 13.33 -0.26 10.30
N PRO A 162 12.76 -1.13 9.44
CA PRO A 162 13.46 -2.30 8.93
C PRO A 162 14.48 -1.90 7.86
N LYS A 163 15.65 -2.56 7.87
CA LYS A 163 16.70 -2.33 6.86
C LYS A 163 16.19 -2.61 5.45
N LYS A 164 15.47 -3.72 5.27
CA LYS A 164 14.74 -4.04 4.03
C LYS A 164 13.30 -4.42 4.38
N LEU A 165 12.34 -3.99 3.58
CA LEU A 165 10.92 -4.30 3.77
C LEU A 165 10.36 -4.97 2.53
N VAL A 166 9.61 -6.05 2.70
CA VAL A 166 8.85 -6.69 1.62
C VAL A 166 7.41 -6.84 2.08
N LEU A 167 6.48 -6.33 1.28
CA LEU A 167 5.04 -6.49 1.50
C LEU A 167 4.45 -7.14 0.25
N ALA A 168 3.88 -8.34 0.38
CA ALA A 168 3.23 -9.06 -0.71
C ALA A 168 1.78 -9.42 -0.34
N THR A 169 0.82 -8.63 -0.82
CA THR A 169 -0.59 -8.70 -0.41
C THR A 169 -1.49 -7.96 -1.40
N HIS A 170 -2.78 -7.81 -1.12
CA HIS A 170 -3.67 -6.92 -1.86
C HIS A 170 -3.39 -5.45 -1.52
N GLY A 171 -3.11 -4.64 -2.54
CA GLY A 171 -3.28 -3.19 -2.48
C GLY A 171 -4.67 -2.81 -2.96
N PHE A 172 -5.12 -1.60 -2.64
CA PHE A 172 -6.38 -1.05 -3.11
C PHE A 172 -6.30 0.46 -3.37
N PHE A 173 -7.11 0.93 -4.31
CA PHE A 173 -7.20 2.33 -4.73
C PHE A 173 -8.65 2.73 -5.03
N LEU A 174 -9.18 3.69 -4.31
CA LEU A 174 -10.53 4.21 -4.51
C LEU A 174 -10.49 5.41 -5.47
N LYS A 175 -11.43 5.46 -6.43
CA LYS A 175 -11.50 6.53 -7.43
C LYS A 175 -11.85 7.86 -6.78
N GLN A 176 -11.14 8.94 -7.11
CA GLN A 176 -11.53 10.26 -6.65
C GLN A 176 -12.46 10.91 -7.68
N ASP A 177 -13.74 11.09 -7.36
CA ASP A 177 -14.75 11.65 -8.29
C ASP A 177 -14.69 13.18 -8.44
N TYR A 178 -13.60 13.82 -8.00
CA TYR A 178 -13.41 15.26 -8.13
C TYR A 178 -12.21 15.57 -9.02
N PRO A 179 -12.35 16.45 -10.04
CA PRO A 179 -11.19 16.90 -10.81
C PRO A 179 -10.19 17.57 -9.86
N PRO A 180 -8.87 17.35 -10.05
CA PRO A 180 -7.87 18.12 -9.32
C PRO A 180 -8.11 19.59 -9.63
N GLN A 181 -8.35 20.40 -8.60
CA GLN A 181 -8.40 21.85 -8.73
C GLN A 181 -7.07 22.27 -9.38
N PRO A 182 -7.08 23.00 -10.52
CA PRO A 182 -5.85 23.52 -11.08
C PRO A 182 -5.14 24.35 -10.00
N PRO A 183 -3.80 24.35 -9.96
CA PRO A 183 -3.08 25.27 -9.08
C PRO A 183 -3.61 26.66 -9.40
N LEU A 184 -4.11 27.38 -8.39
CA LEU A 184 -4.62 28.74 -8.55
C LEU A 184 -3.60 29.55 -9.35
N GLU A 185 -3.90 29.80 -10.62
CA GLU A 185 -3.09 30.69 -11.43
C GLU A 185 -3.17 32.05 -10.76
N ARG A 186 -1.99 32.58 -10.44
CA ARG A 186 -1.83 33.81 -9.72
C ARG A 186 -2.28 34.95 -10.64
N GLY A 187 -3.57 35.28 -10.67
CA GLY A 187 -4.02 36.52 -11.34
C GLY A 187 -5.46 36.66 -11.84
N GLU A 188 -6.31 35.63 -11.87
CA GLU A 188 -7.64 35.78 -12.50
C GLU A 188 -8.80 35.70 -11.48
N PHE A 189 -9.46 36.84 -11.27
CA PHE A 189 -10.74 36.94 -10.55
C PHE A 189 -11.86 36.50 -11.49
N ASP A 190 -12.32 35.26 -11.36
CA ASP A 190 -13.55 34.79 -12.00
C ASP A 190 -14.78 35.21 -11.17
N ASN A 191 -15.75 35.85 -11.83
CA ASN A 191 -17.00 36.39 -11.24
C ASN A 191 -18.20 35.46 -11.45
N SER A 192 -18.00 34.18 -11.76
CA SER A 192 -19.08 33.21 -11.82
C SER A 192 -19.67 32.93 -10.42
N PRO A 193 -21.01 32.72 -10.28
CA PRO A 193 -21.64 32.48 -8.98
C PRO A 193 -21.27 31.09 -8.48
N GLN A 194 -20.23 31.02 -7.66
CA GLN A 194 -19.88 29.83 -6.89
C GLN A 194 -20.95 29.60 -5.78
N PRO A 195 -21.24 28.34 -5.42
CA PRO A 195 -22.12 28.06 -4.29
C PRO A 195 -21.54 28.71 -3.04
N VAL A 196 -22.38 29.48 -2.35
CA VAL A 196 -22.05 30.31 -1.20
C VAL A 196 -21.42 29.43 -0.11
N LEU A 197 -20.09 29.41 -0.03
CA LEU A 197 -19.38 29.08 1.19
C LEU A 197 -19.57 30.26 2.13
N GLU A 198 -20.23 30.00 3.25
CA GLU A 198 -20.39 30.97 4.34
C GLU A 198 -19.02 31.57 4.67
N ARG A 199 -18.91 32.88 4.40
CA ARG A 199 -17.75 33.69 4.75
C ARG A 199 -17.71 33.80 6.28
N GLU A 200 -16.92 32.96 6.94
CA GLU A 200 -16.44 33.29 8.28
C GLU A 200 -15.14 34.08 8.21
N GLU A 201 -15.12 35.13 9.03
CA GLU A 201 -14.26 36.30 8.94
C GLU A 201 -12.77 36.02 9.15
N PHE A 202 -11.98 36.82 8.45
CA PHE A 202 -10.55 36.71 8.33
C PHE A 202 -9.88 37.54 9.43
N ILE A 203 -9.29 36.91 10.44
CA ILE A 203 -8.37 37.58 11.37
C ILE A 203 -7.13 36.70 11.62
N GLY A 204 -5.97 37.20 11.19
CA GLY A 204 -4.66 36.97 11.84
C GLY A 204 -3.91 35.66 11.57
N SER A 205 -2.81 35.75 10.83
CA SER A 205 -1.57 34.95 10.92
C SER A 205 -1.63 33.46 11.33
N GLY A 206 -1.28 32.57 10.40
CA GLY A 206 -0.81 31.21 10.72
C GLY A 206 -1.46 30.12 9.85
N PHE A 207 -0.62 29.30 9.23
CA PHE A 207 -0.91 28.01 8.58
C PHE A 207 -2.39 27.60 8.47
N ARG A 208 -3.00 27.80 7.29
CA ARG A 208 -4.30 27.20 6.97
C ARG A 208 -4.12 25.70 6.66
N LEU A 209 -4.06 24.88 7.71
CA LEU A 209 -4.38 23.46 7.62
C LEU A 209 -5.90 23.35 7.45
N HIS A 210 -6.43 23.76 6.28
CA HIS A 210 -7.84 23.62 5.99
C HIS A 210 -8.20 22.12 6.07
N GLN A 211 -9.26 21.84 6.83
CA GLN A 211 -9.96 20.56 6.90
C GLN A 211 -10.25 20.04 5.49
N ILE A 212 -9.34 19.26 4.93
CA ILE A 212 -9.66 18.37 3.83
C ILE A 212 -10.60 17.35 4.45
N LYS A 213 -11.91 17.41 4.16
CA LYS A 213 -12.86 16.32 4.48
C LYS A 213 -12.13 15.01 4.19
N ALA A 214 -12.00 14.14 5.18
CA ALA A 214 -11.11 12.98 5.11
C ALA A 214 -11.35 12.08 3.88
N GLU A 215 -12.59 12.08 3.37
CA GLU A 215 -13.05 11.48 2.12
C GLU A 215 -12.28 11.94 0.86
N ARG A 216 -11.72 13.15 0.90
CA ARG A 216 -10.99 13.81 -0.20
C ARG A 216 -9.47 13.67 -0.12
N ASN A 217 -8.92 13.15 0.99
CA ASN A 217 -7.47 13.02 1.14
C ASN A 217 -6.97 11.77 0.39
N PRO A 218 -6.12 11.89 -0.65
CA PRO A 218 -5.63 10.75 -1.42
C PRO A 218 -4.92 9.68 -0.59
N LEU A 219 -4.39 10.03 0.60
CA LEU A 219 -3.72 9.10 1.51
C LEU A 219 -4.68 8.14 2.22
N TRP A 220 -5.96 8.48 2.35
CA TRP A 220 -7.00 7.56 2.84
C TRP A 220 -7.59 6.68 1.74
N ARG A 221 -7.41 7.07 0.48
CA ARG A 221 -8.01 6.41 -0.69
C ARG A 221 -7.12 5.31 -1.29
N SER A 222 -5.99 5.01 -0.64
CA SER A 222 -5.09 3.94 -1.04
C SER A 222 -4.51 3.24 0.17
N GLY A 223 -4.28 1.94 0.06
CA GLY A 223 -3.77 1.15 1.18
C GLY A 223 -3.41 -0.28 0.79
N LEU A 224 -2.97 -1.03 1.80
CA LEU A 224 -2.65 -2.45 1.75
C LEU A 224 -3.55 -3.20 2.73
N ALA A 225 -4.10 -4.32 2.30
CA ALA A 225 -4.84 -5.24 3.16
C ALA A 225 -3.86 -6.22 3.84
N LEU A 226 -4.08 -6.49 5.11
CA LEU A 226 -3.28 -7.34 5.98
C LEU A 226 -4.22 -8.23 6.81
N ALA A 227 -3.67 -8.99 7.77
CA ALA A 227 -4.46 -9.91 8.56
C ALA A 227 -5.61 -9.17 9.27
N GLY A 228 -6.84 -9.71 9.17
CA GLY A 228 -8.06 -9.13 9.75
C GLY A 228 -8.77 -8.05 8.92
N ALA A 229 -8.29 -7.73 7.71
CA ALA A 229 -8.87 -6.71 6.84
C ALA A 229 -10.38 -6.91 6.56
N ASN A 230 -10.79 -8.11 6.16
CA ASN A 230 -12.20 -8.41 5.87
C ASN A 230 -13.02 -8.36 7.16
N THR A 231 -12.51 -8.97 8.24
CA THR A 231 -13.17 -8.95 9.55
C THR A 231 -13.49 -7.51 9.97
N TRP A 232 -12.54 -6.60 9.80
CA TRP A 232 -12.75 -5.18 10.09
C TRP A 232 -13.76 -4.49 9.18
N LEU A 233 -13.69 -4.75 7.88
CA LEU A 233 -14.61 -4.17 6.90
C LEU A 233 -16.06 -4.54 7.20
N PHE A 234 -16.31 -5.79 7.58
CA PHE A 234 -17.65 -6.29 7.92
C PHE A 234 -18.04 -6.13 9.40
N GLY A 235 -17.23 -5.41 10.20
CA GLY A 235 -17.57 -5.10 11.60
C GLY A 235 -17.45 -6.29 12.57
N GLY A 236 -16.69 -7.33 12.21
CA GLY A 236 -16.37 -8.44 13.10
C GLY A 236 -15.35 -8.06 14.18
N GLU A 237 -15.21 -8.93 15.18
CA GLU A 237 -14.22 -8.78 16.25
C GLU A 237 -12.84 -9.23 15.79
N ILE A 238 -11.87 -8.32 15.91
CA ILE A 238 -10.50 -8.52 15.44
C ILE A 238 -9.58 -8.58 16.66
N PRO A 239 -8.55 -9.44 16.64
CA PRO A 239 -7.51 -9.40 17.67
C PRO A 239 -6.87 -8.00 17.77
N PRO A 240 -6.66 -7.45 18.99
CA PRO A 240 -6.08 -6.11 19.18
C PRO A 240 -4.76 -5.89 18.42
N GLU A 241 -3.95 -6.94 18.29
CA GLU A 241 -2.67 -6.94 17.58
C GLU A 241 -2.79 -6.75 16.06
N ALA A 242 -3.96 -6.98 15.45
CA ALA A 242 -4.17 -6.77 14.02
C ALA A 242 -4.70 -5.36 13.70
N GLU A 243 -5.16 -4.61 14.72
CA GLU A 243 -5.88 -3.35 14.55
C GLU A 243 -7.02 -3.47 13.51
N SER A 244 -6.99 -2.66 12.44
CA SER A 244 -7.97 -2.71 11.36
C SER A 244 -7.64 -3.73 10.27
N GLY A 245 -6.43 -4.32 10.27
CA GLY A 245 -5.93 -5.09 9.13
C GLY A 245 -5.76 -4.26 7.84
N ILE A 246 -5.99 -2.95 7.87
CA ILE A 246 -5.84 -2.05 6.72
C ILE A 246 -4.73 -1.03 7.01
N LEU A 247 -3.66 -1.08 6.23
CA LEU A 247 -2.58 -0.11 6.25
C LEU A 247 -2.83 0.95 5.17
N PHE A 248 -3.34 2.11 5.56
CA PHE A 248 -3.57 3.20 4.63
C PHE A 248 -2.26 3.89 4.24
N ALA A 249 -2.25 4.55 3.08
CA ALA A 249 -1.11 5.38 2.69
C ALA A 249 -0.85 6.52 3.70
N LEU A 250 -1.86 6.95 4.47
CA LEU A 250 -1.63 7.89 5.58
C LEU A 250 -0.82 7.25 6.71
N ASP A 251 -1.14 6.02 7.10
CA ASP A 251 -0.38 5.27 8.10
C ASP A 251 1.08 5.15 7.65
N VAL A 252 1.28 4.78 6.38
CA VAL A 252 2.61 4.70 5.77
C VAL A 252 3.35 6.03 5.83
N ALA A 253 2.69 7.14 5.49
CA ALA A 253 3.32 8.47 5.48
C ALA A 253 3.77 8.93 6.87
N GLY A 254 3.16 8.40 7.93
CA GLY A 254 3.54 8.64 9.32
C GLY A 254 4.73 7.80 9.81
N LEU A 255 5.16 6.78 9.06
CA LEU A 255 6.31 5.94 9.43
C LEU A 255 7.62 6.71 9.35
N ASP A 256 8.58 6.33 10.20
CA ASP A 256 9.98 6.74 10.06
C ASP A 256 10.78 5.62 9.38
N LEU A 257 10.88 5.70 8.05
CA LEU A 257 11.68 4.79 7.23
C LEU A 257 13.06 5.38 6.91
N TRP A 258 13.56 6.32 7.71
CA TRP A 258 14.80 7.05 7.40
C TRP A 258 16.06 6.17 7.35
N ALA A 259 16.05 4.99 8.00
CA ALA A 259 17.16 4.05 7.95
C ALA A 259 16.91 2.87 6.97
N ASN A 260 15.76 2.83 6.29
CA ASN A 260 15.42 1.78 5.34
C ASN A 260 16.25 1.91 4.05
N GLU A 261 16.75 0.78 3.56
CA GLU A 261 17.59 0.72 2.37
C GLU A 261 16.83 0.36 1.10
N LEU A 262 15.81 -0.51 1.23
CA LEU A 262 15.05 -1.11 0.15
C LEU A 262 13.65 -1.52 0.64
N ILE A 263 12.65 -1.22 -0.19
CA ILE A 263 11.27 -1.71 -0.05
C ILE A 263 10.89 -2.43 -1.34
N ILE A 264 10.29 -3.61 -1.23
CA ILE A 264 9.68 -4.33 -2.35
C ILE A 264 8.19 -4.47 -2.06
N LEU A 265 7.35 -3.79 -2.85
CA LEU A 265 5.89 -3.86 -2.74
C LEU A 265 5.32 -4.70 -3.89
N ILE A 266 4.78 -5.85 -3.52
CA ILE A 266 4.10 -6.78 -4.41
C ILE A 266 2.61 -6.69 -4.08
N ALA A 267 2.03 -5.53 -4.41
CA ALA A 267 0.70 -5.17 -3.94
C ALA A 267 -0.27 -4.67 -5.01
N CYS A 268 0.06 -4.79 -6.29
CA CYS A 268 -0.86 -4.39 -7.36
C CYS A 268 -1.87 -5.48 -7.74
N GLU A 269 -2.17 -6.39 -6.82
CA GLU A 269 -3.34 -7.26 -6.91
C GLU A 269 -4.58 -6.49 -6.46
N THR A 270 -5.00 -5.50 -7.25
CA THR A 270 -6.32 -4.90 -7.02
C THR A 270 -7.36 -5.68 -7.79
N ALA A 271 -8.23 -6.37 -7.05
CA ALA A 271 -9.51 -6.82 -7.53
C ALA A 271 -10.20 -5.70 -8.34
N VAL A 272 -10.72 -6.09 -9.51
CA VAL A 272 -11.78 -5.49 -10.32
C VAL A 272 -12.01 -3.97 -10.15
N GLY A 273 -11.63 -3.20 -11.18
CA GLY A 273 -12.12 -1.84 -11.36
C GLY A 273 -11.20 -1.00 -12.23
N ASP A 274 -11.77 -0.25 -13.17
CA ASP A 274 -11.09 0.73 -14.03
C ASP A 274 -10.56 1.90 -13.21
N VAL A 275 -9.60 1.67 -12.31
CA VAL A 275 -8.83 2.76 -11.70
C VAL A 275 -8.07 3.41 -12.85
N LYS A 276 -8.37 4.68 -13.14
CA LYS A 276 -7.61 5.47 -14.10
C LYS A 276 -6.13 5.34 -13.74
N ILE A 277 -5.40 4.68 -14.63
CA ILE A 277 -4.00 4.27 -14.45
C ILE A 277 -3.20 5.48 -13.92
N GLY A 278 -2.70 5.38 -12.69
CA GLY A 278 -1.66 6.29 -12.18
C GLY A 278 -2.00 7.19 -10.98
N GLU A 279 -3.25 7.30 -10.50
CA GLU A 279 -3.55 8.13 -9.31
C GLU A 279 -3.40 7.37 -7.99
N GLY A 280 -3.90 6.13 -7.93
CA GLY A 280 -3.72 5.27 -6.76
C GLY A 280 -2.25 4.93 -6.46
N VAL A 281 -1.49 4.59 -7.51
CA VAL A 281 -0.04 4.35 -7.43
C VAL A 281 0.71 5.60 -6.93
N LYS A 282 0.21 6.81 -7.18
CA LYS A 282 0.79 8.03 -6.58
C LYS A 282 0.61 8.05 -5.05
N GLY A 283 -0.51 7.57 -4.51
CA GLY A 283 -0.79 7.58 -3.06
C GLY A 283 0.24 6.80 -2.25
N LEU A 284 0.28 5.47 -2.43
CA LEU A 284 1.23 4.60 -1.70
C LEU A 284 2.69 4.94 -2.02
N ARG A 285 3.03 5.21 -3.30
CA ARG A 285 4.40 5.61 -3.66
C ARG A 285 4.82 6.90 -2.95
N SER A 286 3.96 7.91 -2.93
CA SER A 286 4.26 9.19 -2.27
C SER A 286 4.34 9.02 -0.76
N ALA A 287 3.50 8.16 -0.18
CA ALA A 287 3.55 7.86 1.25
C ALA A 287 4.87 7.20 1.67
N PHE A 288 5.31 6.14 0.98
CA PHE A 288 6.60 5.51 1.28
C PHE A 288 7.77 6.48 1.06
N THR A 289 7.72 7.30 0.01
CA THR A 289 8.74 8.34 -0.24
C THR A 289 8.74 9.38 0.89
N ALA A 290 7.56 9.84 1.32
CA ALA A 290 7.41 10.79 2.41
C ALA A 290 7.92 10.23 3.74
N ALA A 291 7.64 8.95 4.03
CA ALA A 291 8.14 8.22 5.19
C ALA A 291 9.67 8.08 5.21
N GLY A 292 10.33 8.32 4.07
CA GLY A 292 11.77 8.23 3.94
C GLY A 292 12.27 6.90 3.37
N ALA A 293 11.45 6.11 2.68
CA ALA A 293 11.96 4.95 1.94
C ALA A 293 13.10 5.38 1.00
N ARG A 294 14.26 4.72 1.06
CA ARG A 294 15.40 5.07 0.20
C ARG A 294 15.23 4.61 -1.23
N LEU A 295 14.67 3.41 -1.36
CA LEU A 295 14.50 2.75 -2.62
C LEU A 295 13.23 1.91 -2.53
N LEU A 296 12.38 2.06 -3.53
CA LEU A 296 11.10 1.38 -3.63
C LEU A 296 11.02 0.65 -4.98
N ILE A 297 10.92 -0.67 -4.92
CA ILE A 297 10.56 -1.54 -6.02
C ILE A 297 9.08 -1.85 -5.89
N MET A 298 8.28 -1.58 -6.91
CA MET A 298 6.86 -1.92 -6.89
C MET A 298 6.35 -2.29 -8.27
N SER A 299 5.33 -3.15 -8.33
CA SER A 299 4.56 -3.36 -9.55
C SER A 299 3.58 -2.21 -9.79
N LEU A 300 3.17 -1.99 -11.04
CA LEU A 300 2.15 -1.02 -11.44
C LEU A 300 0.80 -1.70 -11.76
N TRP A 301 0.83 -2.98 -12.11
CA TRP A 301 -0.30 -3.84 -12.39
C TRP A 301 0.01 -5.28 -11.94
N SER A 302 -1.02 -6.13 -11.88
CA SER A 302 -0.85 -7.53 -11.52
C SER A 302 -0.11 -8.31 -12.62
N VAL A 303 0.86 -9.11 -12.21
CA VAL A 303 1.68 -9.98 -13.07
C VAL A 303 1.55 -11.41 -12.53
N PRO A 304 1.47 -12.45 -13.39
CA PRO A 304 1.46 -13.84 -12.94
C PRO A 304 2.56 -14.10 -11.92
N ALA A 305 2.22 -14.66 -10.76
CA ALA A 305 3.13 -14.59 -9.63
C ALA A 305 4.37 -15.49 -9.81
N GLN A 306 4.35 -16.57 -10.62
CA GLN A 306 5.56 -17.34 -10.91
C GLN A 306 6.55 -16.52 -11.75
N VAL A 307 6.04 -15.64 -12.62
CA VAL A 307 6.87 -14.67 -13.36
C VAL A 307 7.46 -13.65 -12.39
N SER A 308 6.67 -13.17 -11.43
CA SER A 308 7.14 -12.28 -10.36
C SER A 308 8.23 -12.91 -9.49
N ILE A 309 8.11 -14.19 -9.11
CA ILE A 309 9.15 -14.95 -8.40
C ILE A 309 10.45 -14.95 -9.20
N LEU A 310 10.39 -15.34 -10.48
CA LEU A 310 11.57 -15.42 -11.33
C LEU A 310 12.23 -14.05 -11.51
N LEU A 311 11.44 -12.99 -11.72
CA LEU A 311 11.95 -11.62 -11.88
C LEU A 311 12.60 -11.12 -10.58
N MET A 312 11.95 -11.30 -9.42
CA MET A 312 12.48 -10.89 -8.12
C MET A 312 13.74 -11.68 -7.72
N SER A 313 13.76 -13.00 -7.95
CA SER A 313 14.95 -13.82 -7.73
C SER A 313 16.13 -13.34 -8.59
N ARG A 314 15.89 -13.06 -9.89
CA ARG A 314 16.91 -12.48 -10.76
C ARG A 314 17.37 -11.10 -10.30
N PHE A 315 16.45 -10.24 -9.88
CA PHE A 315 16.75 -8.91 -9.35
C PHE A 315 17.65 -8.99 -8.12
N LEU A 316 17.30 -9.81 -7.13
CA LEU A 316 18.09 -9.97 -5.90
C LEU A 316 19.44 -10.62 -6.17
N ALA A 317 19.50 -11.64 -7.04
CA ALA A 317 20.77 -12.25 -7.45
C ALA A 317 21.68 -11.24 -8.16
N ASN A 318 21.13 -10.41 -9.05
CA ASN A 318 21.88 -9.35 -9.72
C ASN A 318 22.44 -8.32 -8.72
N MET A 319 21.69 -7.98 -7.68
CA MET A 319 22.16 -7.11 -6.60
C MET A 319 23.31 -7.75 -5.81
N GLN A 320 23.14 -8.99 -5.35
CA GLN A 320 24.08 -9.63 -4.44
C GLN A 320 25.34 -10.16 -5.14
N GLN A 321 25.17 -10.84 -6.27
CA GLN A 321 26.24 -11.59 -6.93
C GLN A 321 27.01 -10.73 -7.93
N LYS A 322 26.34 -9.81 -8.61
CA LYS A 322 26.96 -8.92 -9.60
C LYS A 322 27.24 -7.52 -9.08
N ASN A 323 26.84 -7.21 -7.83
CA ASN A 323 27.02 -5.90 -7.21
C ASN A 323 26.46 -4.74 -8.07
N LEU A 324 25.36 -5.00 -8.79
CA LEU A 324 24.70 -4.01 -9.62
C LEU A 324 23.88 -3.06 -8.75
N SER A 325 23.70 -1.82 -9.21
CA SER A 325 22.70 -0.93 -8.59
C SER A 325 21.30 -1.47 -8.80
N SER A 326 20.35 -1.16 -7.92
CA SER A 326 18.97 -1.67 -8.03
C SER A 326 18.28 -1.32 -9.34
N GLN A 327 18.60 -0.16 -9.92
CA GLN A 327 18.09 0.21 -11.24
C GLN A 327 18.63 -0.71 -12.33
N GLN A 328 19.94 -1.00 -12.31
CA GLN A 328 20.58 -1.92 -13.24
C GLN A 328 20.14 -3.36 -13.01
N ALA A 329 20.07 -3.80 -11.75
CA ALA A 329 19.64 -5.13 -11.38
C ALA A 329 18.20 -5.41 -11.82
N LEU A 330 17.29 -4.43 -11.66
CA LEU A 330 15.91 -4.56 -12.10
C LEU A 330 15.84 -4.56 -13.63
N GLN A 331 16.56 -3.66 -14.29
CA GLN A 331 16.63 -3.62 -15.75
C GLN A 331 17.14 -4.94 -16.33
N GLU A 332 18.19 -5.53 -15.76
CA GLU A 332 18.69 -6.84 -16.18
C GLU A 332 17.67 -7.95 -15.95
N ALA A 333 16.97 -7.96 -14.81
CA ALA A 333 15.92 -8.93 -14.54
C ALA A 333 14.77 -8.81 -15.55
N GLN A 334 14.34 -7.58 -15.88
CA GLN A 334 13.32 -7.32 -16.89
C GLN A 334 13.76 -7.77 -18.30
N LEU A 335 15.01 -7.49 -18.67
CA LEU A 335 15.58 -7.92 -19.95
C LEU A 335 15.67 -9.44 -20.03
N TYR A 336 16.03 -10.11 -18.92
CA TYR A 336 16.05 -11.56 -18.83
C TYR A 336 14.65 -12.13 -19.10
N ILE A 337 13.62 -11.66 -18.41
CA ILE A 337 12.23 -12.11 -18.64
C ILE A 337 11.78 -11.84 -20.08
N LYS A 338 12.10 -10.65 -20.63
CA LYS A 338 11.73 -10.29 -22.01
C LYS A 338 12.37 -11.21 -23.07
N LYS A 339 13.59 -11.70 -22.82
CA LYS A 339 14.42 -12.41 -23.79
C LYS A 339 14.50 -13.92 -23.56
N ILE A 340 13.98 -14.45 -22.46
CA ILE A 340 14.03 -15.90 -22.21
C ILE A 340 13.23 -16.64 -23.28
N THR A 341 13.85 -17.64 -23.88
CA THR A 341 13.21 -18.50 -24.88
C THR A 341 12.32 -19.54 -24.21
N ARG A 342 11.37 -20.11 -24.97
CA ARG A 342 10.53 -21.21 -24.51
C ARG A 342 11.37 -22.40 -24.04
N THR A 343 12.39 -22.78 -24.80
CA THR A 343 13.30 -23.88 -24.45
C THR A 343 14.05 -23.63 -23.13
N GLU A 344 14.59 -22.43 -22.95
CA GLU A 344 15.25 -22.04 -21.68
C GLU A 344 14.26 -22.02 -20.52
N LEU A 345 13.04 -21.53 -20.75
CA LEU A 345 12.00 -21.49 -19.72
C LEU A 345 11.59 -22.92 -19.31
N GLU A 346 11.37 -23.82 -20.25
CA GLU A 346 11.00 -25.22 -19.98
C GLU A 346 12.10 -26.01 -19.24
N ALA A 347 13.37 -25.62 -19.42
CA ALA A 347 14.50 -26.20 -18.71
C ALA A 347 14.54 -25.82 -17.22
N LEU A 348 13.88 -24.72 -16.82
CA LEU A 348 13.84 -24.27 -15.43
C LEU A 348 12.66 -24.90 -14.67
N PRO A 349 12.86 -25.39 -13.42
CA PRO A 349 11.76 -25.85 -12.57
C PRO A 349 10.65 -24.79 -12.40
N THR A 350 11.05 -23.54 -12.15
CA THR A 350 10.12 -22.40 -12.06
C THR A 350 9.48 -22.09 -13.41
N GLY A 351 10.17 -22.30 -14.52
CA GLY A 351 9.63 -22.01 -15.85
C GLY A 351 8.51 -22.96 -16.27
N LYS A 352 8.56 -24.23 -15.82
CA LYS A 352 7.42 -25.15 -15.96
C LYS A 352 6.17 -24.65 -15.22
N LYS A 353 6.34 -24.15 -13.98
CA LYS A 353 5.24 -23.54 -13.22
C LYS A 353 4.70 -22.28 -13.92
N ILE A 354 5.57 -21.43 -14.46
CA ILE A 354 5.18 -20.24 -15.24
C ILE A 354 4.31 -20.64 -16.44
N ILE A 355 4.72 -21.63 -17.21
CA ILE A 355 3.97 -22.10 -18.38
C ILE A 355 2.58 -22.63 -17.97
N GLN A 356 2.52 -23.41 -16.89
CA GLN A 356 1.26 -23.93 -16.35
C GLN A 356 0.33 -22.80 -15.90
N GLU A 357 0.85 -21.82 -15.16
CA GLU A 357 0.08 -20.66 -14.68
C GLU A 357 -0.47 -19.84 -15.85
N ILE A 358 0.36 -19.50 -16.83
CA ILE A 358 -0.06 -18.69 -17.98
C ILE A 358 -1.08 -19.45 -18.83
N ARG A 359 -0.88 -20.75 -19.06
CA ARG A 359 -1.84 -21.58 -19.79
C ARG A 359 -3.20 -21.60 -19.08
N ALA A 360 -3.23 -21.83 -17.77
CA ALA A 360 -4.47 -21.83 -17.00
C ALA A 360 -5.18 -20.46 -17.05
N ASN A 361 -4.42 -19.37 -16.91
CA ASN A 361 -4.95 -18.01 -16.99
C ASN A 361 -5.53 -17.69 -18.38
N LEU A 362 -4.82 -18.03 -19.46
CA LEU A 362 -5.29 -17.83 -20.83
C LEU A 362 -6.52 -18.69 -21.12
N GLN A 363 -6.51 -19.97 -20.72
CA GLN A 363 -7.65 -20.86 -20.95
C GLN A 363 -8.94 -20.35 -20.29
N ASN A 364 -8.83 -19.72 -19.11
CA ASN A 364 -9.98 -19.19 -18.38
C ASN A 364 -10.44 -17.80 -18.86
N LYS A 365 -9.52 -16.93 -19.29
CA LYS A 365 -9.85 -15.51 -19.59
C LYS A 365 -9.85 -15.15 -21.07
N SER A 366 -9.00 -15.80 -21.87
CA SER A 366 -8.76 -15.46 -23.28
C SER A 366 -8.29 -16.70 -24.06
N PRO A 367 -9.12 -17.76 -24.15
CA PRO A 367 -8.74 -19.03 -24.76
C PRO A 367 -8.29 -18.89 -26.23
N GLU A 368 -8.78 -17.86 -26.93
CA GLU A 368 -8.41 -17.51 -28.30
C GLU A 368 -6.94 -17.11 -28.47
N LEU A 369 -6.29 -16.60 -27.42
CA LEU A 369 -4.89 -16.20 -27.45
C LEU A 369 -3.93 -17.37 -27.18
N LEU A 370 -4.44 -18.49 -26.67
CA LEU A 370 -3.61 -19.62 -26.23
C LEU A 370 -2.77 -20.24 -27.37
N PRO A 371 -3.33 -20.58 -28.56
CA PRO A 371 -2.54 -21.17 -29.64
C PRO A 371 -1.43 -20.24 -30.13
N GLN A 372 -1.73 -18.93 -30.20
CA GLN A 372 -0.76 -17.92 -30.61
C GLN A 372 0.38 -17.79 -29.60
N TRP A 373 0.07 -17.84 -28.30
CA TRP A 373 1.07 -17.80 -27.24
C TRP A 373 1.91 -19.09 -27.20
N GLU A 374 1.29 -20.25 -27.44
CA GLU A 374 1.99 -21.53 -27.47
C GLU A 374 3.02 -21.64 -28.60
N ALA A 375 2.74 -21.03 -29.75
CA ALA A 375 3.66 -20.98 -30.88
C ALA A 375 4.84 -19.98 -30.72
N GLN A 376 4.84 -19.12 -29.69
CA GLN A 376 5.89 -18.12 -29.51
C GLN A 376 7.20 -18.71 -28.97
N ASN A 377 8.31 -18.33 -29.61
CA ASN A 377 9.66 -18.63 -29.13
C ASN A 377 10.04 -17.86 -27.86
N TYR A 378 9.44 -16.69 -27.62
CA TYR A 378 9.68 -15.84 -26.45
C TYR A 378 8.38 -15.62 -25.66
N PRO A 379 7.94 -16.60 -24.87
CA PRO A 379 6.59 -16.61 -24.27
C PRO A 379 6.34 -15.47 -23.28
N LEU A 380 7.39 -14.79 -22.79
CA LEU A 380 7.32 -13.70 -21.82
C LEU A 380 7.74 -12.34 -22.42
N GLN A 381 7.84 -12.22 -23.74
CA GLN A 381 8.32 -11.01 -24.41
C GLN A 381 7.43 -9.78 -24.18
N ALA A 382 6.11 -10.01 -24.07
CA ALA A 382 5.12 -8.95 -23.91
C ALA A 382 5.39 -8.12 -22.65
N ARG A 383 5.23 -6.79 -22.75
CA ARG A 383 5.51 -5.84 -21.66
C ARG A 383 4.69 -6.14 -20.39
N TYR A 384 3.53 -6.78 -20.54
CA TYR A 384 2.70 -7.25 -19.44
C TYR A 384 3.51 -8.00 -18.35
N PHE A 385 4.44 -8.88 -18.74
CA PHE A 385 5.14 -9.78 -17.82
C PHE A 385 6.27 -9.15 -17.02
N TRP A 386 6.89 -8.07 -17.52
CA TRP A 386 8.11 -7.50 -16.93
C TRP A 386 8.05 -5.99 -16.74
N GLY A 387 7.24 -5.30 -17.53
CA GLY A 387 7.15 -3.84 -17.55
C GLY A 387 6.37 -3.23 -16.40
N ALA A 388 5.73 -4.05 -15.56
CA ALA A 388 4.98 -3.61 -14.39
C ALA A 388 5.92 -3.03 -13.32
N TRP A 389 7.15 -3.53 -13.24
CA TRP A 389 8.05 -3.23 -12.15
C TRP A 389 8.77 -1.89 -12.35
N VAL A 390 8.69 -1.03 -11.35
CA VAL A 390 9.38 0.26 -11.31
C VAL A 390 10.29 0.34 -10.11
N CYS A 391 11.37 1.11 -10.27
CA CYS A 391 12.34 1.43 -9.23
C CYS A 391 12.30 2.93 -8.98
N VAL A 392 11.99 3.33 -7.75
CA VAL A 392 11.81 4.71 -7.32
C VAL A 392 12.79 5.01 -6.18
N GLY A 393 13.40 6.19 -6.20
CA GLY A 393 14.42 6.58 -5.23
C GLY A 393 15.84 6.42 -5.76
N ARG A 394 16.83 6.44 -4.85
CA ARG A 394 18.25 6.37 -5.22
C ARG A 394 19.05 5.57 -4.22
N GLU A 395 19.98 4.81 -4.77
CA GLU A 395 21.09 4.28 -4.00
C GLU A 395 22.15 5.36 -3.81
N PHE A 396 22.50 5.61 -2.55
CA PHE A 396 23.73 6.31 -2.23
C PHE A 396 24.82 5.24 -2.15
N LYS A 397 25.80 5.30 -3.05
CA LYS A 397 27.05 4.55 -2.88
C LYS A 397 27.74 5.14 -1.65
N SER A 398 28.02 4.29 -0.68
CA SER A 398 28.87 4.59 0.48
C SER A 398 30.30 4.85 0.05
#